data_AF-A0A8J7ESI1-F1
#
_entry.id   AF-A0A8J7ESI1-F1
#
_cell.length_a   1.000
_cell.length_b   1.000
_cell.length_c   1.000
_cell.angle_alpha   90.00
_cell.angle_beta   90.00
_cell.angle_gamma   90.00
#
_symmetry.space_group_name_H-M   'P 1'
#
loop_
_entity.id
_entity.type
_entity.pdbx_description
1 polymer ?
#
loop_
_entity_poly.entity_id
_entity_poly.type
_entity_poly.pdbx_seq_one_letter_code
_entity_poly.pdbx_strand_id
1 'polypeptide(L)' 'MNPADVNCAVDCVNGCMLGDQCPKKEYGAQASKFISETSLDDMLAIAEEAIRKKATQPPQWVFPEDGIPPRDEPT' A
#
# COMPACT_ATOMS: atom_id res chain seq x y z
N MET A 1 -17.33 6.88 10.35
CA MET A 1 -17.49 7.56 9.05
C MET A 1 -17.88 6.50 8.03
N ASN A 2 -18.93 6.69 7.23
CA ASN A 2 -19.26 5.78 6.14
C ASN A 2 -18.41 6.17 4.90
N PRO A 3 -17.67 5.25 4.26
CA PRO A 3 -16.79 5.58 3.11
C PRO A 3 -17.52 6.27 1.95
N ALA A 4 -18.82 6.01 1.79
CA ALA A 4 -19.65 6.61 0.74
C ALA A 4 -19.91 8.12 0.94
N ASP A 5 -19.69 8.64 2.16
CA ASP A 5 -19.93 10.05 2.49
C ASP A 5 -18.63 10.90 2.41
N VAL A 6 -17.53 10.32 1.93
CA VAL A 6 -16.22 10.97 1.83
C VAL A 6 -16.07 11.71 0.51
N ASN A 7 -15.78 13.01 0.57
CA ASN A 7 -15.33 13.78 -0.58
C ASN A 7 -13.80 13.86 -0.59
N CYS A 8 -13.14 12.89 -1.22
CA CYS A 8 -11.67 12.80 -1.23
C CYS A 8 -10.96 14.06 -1.73
N ALA A 9 -11.59 14.87 -2.59
CA ALA A 9 -11.00 16.12 -3.08
C ALA A 9 -10.88 17.20 -2.00
N VAL A 10 -11.70 17.12 -0.94
CA VAL A 10 -11.71 18.07 0.18
C VAL A 10 -11.17 17.40 1.45
N ASP A 11 -11.68 16.23 1.78
CA ASP A 11 -11.46 15.57 3.07
C ASP A 11 -10.08 14.92 3.17
N CYS A 12 -9.49 14.51 2.05
CA CYS A 12 -8.21 13.79 2.00
C CYS A 12 -7.03 14.67 1.55
N VAL A 13 -7.22 15.98 1.37
CA VAL A 13 -6.17 16.89 0.86
C VAL A 13 -4.93 16.91 1.76
N ASN A 14 -5.11 16.70 3.07
CA ASN A 14 -4.04 16.64 4.07
C ASN A 14 -3.66 15.19 4.43
N GLY A 15 -4.04 14.21 3.60
CA GLY A 15 -3.82 12.80 3.85
C GLY A 15 -5.02 12.12 4.51
N CYS A 16 -4.76 11.09 5.29
CA CYS A 16 -5.80 10.21 5.81
C CYS A 16 -6.74 10.93 6.81
N MET A 17 -8.04 10.94 6.47
CA MET A 17 -9.11 11.63 7.21
C MET A 17 -9.50 10.98 8.55
N LEU A 18 -9.01 9.77 8.83
CA LEU A 18 -9.26 9.06 10.08
C LEU A 18 -8.40 9.58 11.25
N GLY A 19 -7.51 10.56 10.99
CA GLY A 19 -6.68 11.21 12.00
C GLY A 19 -5.71 10.23 12.68
N ASP A 20 -5.99 9.89 13.94
CA ASP A 20 -5.21 8.91 14.70
C ASP A 20 -5.59 7.46 14.42
N GLN A 21 -6.74 7.23 13.78
CA GLN A 21 -7.21 5.89 13.43
C GLN A 21 -6.73 5.44 12.03
N CYS A 22 -5.82 6.18 11.41
CA CYS A 22 -5.21 5.76 10.15
C CYS A 22 -4.42 4.47 10.36
N PRO A 23 -4.71 3.40 9.61
CA PRO A 23 -4.02 2.12 9.78
C PRO A 23 -2.53 2.30 9.50
N LYS A 24 -1.70 1.52 10.20
CA LYS A 24 -0.25 1.44 9.97
C LYS A 24 0.49 2.80 10.16
N LYS A 25 -0.08 3.73 10.94
CA LYS A 25 0.47 5.08 11.21
C LYS A 25 1.89 5.00 11.81
N GLU A 26 2.19 3.95 12.55
CA GLU A 26 3.51 3.67 13.13
C GLU A 26 4.64 3.59 12.08
N TYR A 27 4.32 3.28 10.82
CA TYR A 27 5.32 3.17 9.74
C TYR A 27 5.56 4.49 8.99
N GLY A 28 4.82 5.57 9.30
CA GLY A 28 4.91 6.84 8.57
C GLY A 28 6.32 7.44 8.57
N ALA A 29 7.04 7.35 9.70
CA ALA A 29 8.41 7.84 9.80
C ALA A 29 9.38 7.03 8.92
N GLN A 30 9.22 5.70 8.87
CA GLN A 30 10.04 4.83 8.04
C GLN A 30 9.78 5.06 6.56
N ALA A 31 8.51 5.23 6.17
CA ALA A 31 8.13 5.56 4.79
C ALA A 31 8.70 6.92 4.36
N SER A 32 8.60 7.93 5.23
CA SER A 32 9.17 9.26 4.96
C SER A 32 10.67 9.21 4.73
N LYS A 33 11.39 8.45 5.59
CA LYS A 33 12.82 8.23 5.47
C LYS A 33 13.18 7.56 4.14
N PHE A 34 12.48 6.47 3.80
CA PHE A 34 12.68 5.75 2.54
C PHE A 34 12.52 6.68 1.33
N ILE A 35 11.44 7.47 1.27
CA ILE A 35 11.19 8.40 0.16
C ILE A 35 12.29 9.47 0.08
N SER A 36 12.76 9.98 1.22
CA SER A 36 13.80 11.02 1.23
C SER A 36 15.19 10.51 0.85
N GLU A 37 15.50 9.24 1.13
CA GLU A 37 16.84 8.66 0.94
C GLU A 37 16.95 7.81 -0.33
N THR A 38 15.82 7.49 -0.99
CA THR A 38 15.80 6.66 -2.20
C THR A 38 15.60 7.55 -3.42
N SER A 39 16.53 7.47 -4.38
CA SER A 39 16.39 8.20 -5.64
C SER A 39 15.19 7.69 -6.44
N LEU A 40 14.66 8.52 -7.36
CA LEU A 40 13.55 8.10 -8.22
C LEU A 40 13.96 6.89 -9.07
N ASP A 41 15.18 6.87 -9.60
CA ASP A 41 15.70 5.76 -10.42
C ASP A 41 15.79 4.46 -9.62
N ASP A 42 16.27 4.52 -8.37
CA ASP A 42 16.30 3.35 -7.48
C ASP A 42 14.89 2.84 -7.17
N MET A 43 13.94 3.75 -6.97
CA MET A 43 12.53 3.41 -6.73
C MET A 43 11.92 2.67 -7.92
N LEU A 44 12.24 3.09 -9.15
CA LEU A 44 11.82 2.43 -10.37
C LEU A 44 12.47 1.05 -10.51
N ALA A 45 13.77 0.92 -10.22
CA ALA A 45 14.46 -0.37 -10.23
C ALA A 45 13.86 -1.36 -9.22
N ILE A 46 13.50 -0.90 -8.02
CA ILE A 46 12.82 -1.72 -7.01
C ILE A 46 11.46 -2.21 -7.54
N ALA A 47 10.69 -1.35 -8.21
CA ALA A 47 9.40 -1.71 -8.79
C ALA A 47 9.53 -2.75 -9.90
N GLU A 48 10.50 -2.60 -10.81
CA GLU A 48 10.79 -3.58 -11.87
C GLU A 48 11.20 -4.94 -11.30
N GLU A 49 12.05 -4.95 -10.28
CA GLU A 49 12.46 -6.16 -9.59
C GLU A 49 11.29 -6.88 -8.91
N ALA A 50 10.35 -6.13 -8.32
CA ALA A 50 9.13 -6.70 -7.74
C ALA A 50 8.26 -7.38 -8.81
N ILE A 51 8.10 -6.76 -9.97
CA ILE A 51 7.37 -7.33 -11.12
C ILE A 51 8.07 -8.60 -11.59
N ARG A 52 9.40 -8.56 -11.77
CA ARG A 52 10.19 -9.73 -12.20
C ARG A 52 10.02 -10.89 -11.21
N LYS A 53 10.19 -10.62 -9.92
CA LYS A 53 10.03 -11.64 -8.86
C LYS A 53 8.63 -12.24 -8.89
N LYS A 54 7.59 -11.44 -9.08
CA LYS A 54 6.21 -11.94 -9.18
C LYS A 54 6.01 -12.83 -10.41
N ALA A 55 6.63 -12.49 -11.54
CA ALA A 55 6.53 -13.28 -12.76
C ALA A 55 7.29 -14.62 -12.68
N THR A 56 8.40 -14.67 -11.93
CA THR A 56 9.22 -15.89 -11.78
C THR A 56 8.82 -16.76 -10.59
N GLN A 57 8.04 -16.23 -9.65
CA GLN A 57 7.59 -16.99 -8.49
C GLN A 57 6.61 -18.08 -8.90
N PRO A 58 6.68 -19.28 -8.29
CA PRO A 58 5.67 -20.31 -8.49
C PRO A 58 4.29 -19.77 -8.08
N PRO A 59 3.21 -20.22 -8.74
CA PRO A 59 1.87 -19.78 -8.39
C PRO A 59 1.57 -20.13 -6.94
N GLN A 60 1.04 -19.17 -6.18
CA GLN A 60 0.44 -19.46 -4.88
C GLN A 60 -0.97 -20.01 -5.10
N TRP A 61 -1.17 -21.25 -4.67
CA TRP A 61 -2.49 -21.87 -4.61
C TRP A 61 -3.18 -21.38 -3.34
N VAL A 62 -4.33 -20.72 -3.52
CA VAL A 62 -5.20 -20.29 -2.41
C VAL A 62 -6.37 -21.26 -2.40
N PHE A 63 -6.59 -21.95 -1.28
CA PHE A 63 -7.73 -22.86 -1.20
C PHE A 63 -9.02 -22.08 -0.98
N PRO A 64 -10.17 -22.53 -1.52
CA PRO A 64 -11.45 -21.81 -1.38
C PRO A 64 -11.85 -21.52 0.07
N GLU A 65 -11.47 -22.39 1.02
CA GLU A 65 -11.67 -22.21 2.46
C GLU A 65 -10.83 -21.08 3.08
N ASP A 66 -9.69 -20.71 2.47
CA ASP A 66 -8.82 -19.61 2.92
C ASP A 66 -9.33 -18.23 2.47
N GLY A 67 -10.29 -18.22 1.53
CA GLY A 67 -10.78 -17.03 0.86
C GLY A 67 -9.76 -16.45 -0.14
N ILE A 68 -10.26 -15.74 -1.16
CA ILE A 68 -9.41 -14.88 -1.99
C ILE A 68 -9.46 -13.49 -1.33
N PRO A 69 -8.39 -13.03 -0.67
CA PRO A 69 -8.40 -11.68 -0.12
C PRO A 69 -8.58 -10.67 -1.27
N PRO A 70 -9.43 -9.63 -1.10
CA PRO A 70 -9.53 -8.56 -2.07
C PRO A 70 -8.15 -8.00 -2.38
N ARG A 71 -7.89 -7.68 -3.65
CA ARG A 71 -6.55 -7.30 -4.15
C ARG A 71 -5.95 -6.04 -3.51
N ASP A 72 -6.70 -5.37 -2.63
CA ASP A 72 -6.43 -4.06 -2.06
C ASP A 72 -6.30 -4.04 -0.52
N GLU A 73 -6.27 -5.18 0.18
CA GLU A 73 -6.00 -5.20 1.63
C GLU A 73 -4.49 -5.32 1.93
N PRO A 74 -3.87 -4.33 2.60
CA PRO A 74 -2.46 -4.41 2.99
C PRO A 74 -2.33 -5.22 4.28
N THR A 75 -1.66 -6.38 4.19
CA THR A 75 -1.15 -7.14 5.35
C THR A 75 -0.25 -6.27 6.23
#